data_AF-A0A2P5WZP1-F1
#
_entry.id   AF-A0A2P5WZP1-F1
#
_cell.length_a   1.000
_cell.length_b   1.000
_cell.length_c   1.000
_cell.angle_alpha   90.00
_cell.angle_beta   90.00
_cell.angle_gamma   90.00
#
_symmetry.space_group_name_H-M   'P 1'
#
loop_
_entity.id
_entity.type
_entity.pdbx_description
1 polymer ?
#
loop_
_entity_poly.entity_id
_entity_poly.type
_entity_poly.pdbx_seq_one_letter_code
_entity_poly.pdbx_strand_id
1 'polypeptide(L)'
;MVFTWAMIFCLAIAPVYGQYYSKTINLGGRVEKKTRLRFFYHDIPSGKNPTTVLLAQANITQDFFSPSPYSSLFNGSSFSLFSRYPPTDFVPSPNTICEMAIVGGRGAFRMAKGFALLRATSSSAKTEDANLEINANLYHYQTQLQNIEIHNKINKRVYS
;
A
#
# COMPACT_ATOMS: atom_id res chain seq x y z
N MET A 1 1.47 4.30 -61.24
CA MET A 1 0.17 3.69 -60.83
C MET A 1 0.31 2.34 -60.11
N VAL A 2 1.42 1.59 -60.20
CA VAL A 2 1.54 0.29 -59.49
C VAL A 2 1.64 0.43 -57.96
N PHE A 3 2.45 1.38 -57.47
CA PHE A 3 2.66 1.61 -56.02
C PHE A 3 1.38 1.96 -55.25
N THR A 4 0.43 2.68 -55.87
CA THR A 4 -0.84 3.03 -55.23
C THR A 4 -1.73 1.80 -54.99
N TRP A 5 -1.71 0.82 -55.90
CA TRP A 5 -2.44 -0.44 -55.72
C TRP A 5 -1.76 -1.34 -54.68
N ALA A 6 -0.43 -1.38 -54.63
CA ALA A 6 0.30 -2.09 -53.58
C ALA A 6 -0.03 -1.57 -52.17
N MET A 7 -0.10 -0.24 -51.99
CA MET A 7 -0.48 0.34 -50.69
C MET A 7 -1.93 0.05 -50.28
N ILE A 8 -2.87 0.05 -51.24
CA ILE A 8 -4.26 -0.35 -50.99
C ILE A 8 -4.34 -1.81 -50.55
N PHE A 9 -3.55 -2.70 -51.15
CA PHE A 9 -3.50 -4.12 -50.77
C PHE A 9 -2.90 -4.33 -49.36
N CYS A 10 -1.87 -3.56 -48.98
CA CYS A 10 -1.30 -3.62 -47.64
C CYS A 10 -2.29 -3.21 -46.53
N LEU A 11 -3.18 -2.25 -46.78
CA LEU A 11 -4.19 -1.81 -45.81
C LEU A 11 -5.30 -2.84 -45.57
N ALA A 12 -5.56 -3.73 -46.54
CA ALA A 12 -6.61 -4.75 -46.44
C ALA A 12 -6.22 -5.97 -45.59
N ILE A 13 -4.92 -6.20 -45.34
CA ILE A 13 -4.38 -7.41 -44.69
C ILE A 13 -4.14 -7.20 -43.18
N ALA A 14 -4.51 -6.05 -42.63
CA ALA A 14 -4.29 -5.70 -41.22
C ALA A 14 -5.55 -5.71 -40.32
N PRO A 15 -6.45 -6.72 -40.33
CA PRO A 15 -7.23 -6.99 -39.14
C PRO A 15 -6.27 -7.53 -38.07
N VAL A 16 -5.85 -6.64 -37.16
CA VAL A 16 -5.11 -7.04 -35.96
C VAL A 16 -6.03 -7.91 -35.12
N TYR A 17 -5.92 -9.23 -35.29
CA TYR A 17 -6.63 -10.24 -34.50
C TYR A 17 -6.06 -10.31 -33.07
N GLY A 18 -6.16 -9.20 -32.34
CA GLY A 18 -5.95 -9.14 -30.90
C GLY A 18 -7.07 -9.89 -30.19
N GLN A 19 -6.93 -11.21 -30.09
CA GLN A 19 -7.76 -12.05 -29.21
C GLN A 19 -7.50 -11.61 -27.76
N TYR A 20 -8.35 -10.71 -27.24
CA TYR A 20 -8.29 -10.23 -25.86
C TYR A 20 -8.65 -11.38 -24.90
N TYR A 21 -7.63 -12.16 -24.51
CA TYR A 21 -7.78 -13.26 -23.56
C TYR A 21 -8.08 -12.71 -22.16
N SER A 22 -9.36 -12.65 -21.82
CA SER A 22 -9.84 -12.27 -20.48
C SER A 22 -10.52 -13.45 -19.79
N LYS A 23 -9.80 -14.09 -18.85
CA LYS A 23 -10.36 -15.19 -18.04
C LYS A 23 -11.19 -14.62 -16.88
N THR A 24 -12.49 -14.46 -17.10
CA THR A 24 -13.43 -14.09 -16.03
C THR A 24 -13.59 -15.22 -15.03
N ILE A 25 -12.90 -15.12 -13.89
CA ILE A 25 -13.09 -16.00 -12.74
C ILE A 25 -14.27 -15.53 -11.89
N ASN A 26 -15.27 -16.40 -11.71
CA ASN A 26 -16.45 -16.12 -10.91
C ASN A 26 -16.07 -16.21 -9.41
N LEU A 27 -15.77 -15.08 -8.78
CA LEU A 27 -15.16 -14.98 -7.45
C LEU A 27 -16.14 -15.18 -6.27
N GLY A 28 -17.39 -15.51 -6.56
CA GLY A 28 -18.48 -15.54 -5.57
C GLY A 28 -18.82 -14.15 -5.01
N GLY A 29 -19.80 -14.12 -4.09
CA GLY A 29 -20.17 -12.89 -3.41
C GLY A 29 -18.99 -12.33 -2.59
N ARG A 30 -18.58 -11.09 -2.91
CA ARG A 30 -17.62 -10.33 -2.09
C ARG A 30 -18.36 -9.66 -0.93
N VAL A 31 -17.85 -9.83 0.29
CA VAL A 31 -18.40 -9.19 1.49
C VAL A 31 -17.54 -7.98 1.84
N GLU A 32 -18.17 -6.81 2.03
CA GLU A 32 -17.47 -5.64 2.58
C GLU A 32 -17.15 -5.90 4.05
N LYS A 33 -15.91 -5.63 4.44
CA LYS A 33 -15.42 -5.75 5.81
C LYS A 33 -14.74 -4.48 6.25
N LYS A 34 -15.00 -4.10 7.50
CA LYS A 34 -14.24 -3.09 8.21
C LYS A 34 -13.06 -3.73 8.94
N THR A 35 -11.89 -3.10 8.94
CA THR A 35 -10.74 -3.53 9.73
C THR A 35 -10.06 -2.31 10.34
N ARG A 36 -9.70 -2.45 11.62
CA ARG A 36 -8.90 -1.48 12.37
C ARG A 36 -7.54 -2.09 12.63
N LEU A 37 -6.47 -1.39 12.28
CA LEU A 37 -5.09 -1.77 12.54
C LEU A 37 -4.43 -0.68 13.36
N ARG A 38 -3.74 -1.06 14.43
CA ARG A 38 -2.88 -0.18 15.23
C ARG A 38 -1.49 -0.77 15.23
N PHE A 39 -0.52 0.00 14.76
CA PHE A 39 0.89 -0.41 14.66
C PHE A 39 1.80 0.80 14.82
N PHE A 40 3.06 0.56 15.13
CA PHE A 40 4.08 1.59 15.22
C PHE A 40 4.99 1.51 13.99
N TYR A 41 5.30 2.67 13.42
CA TYR A 41 6.28 2.86 12.37
C TYR A 41 7.49 3.56 12.99
N HIS A 42 8.67 3.00 12.72
CA HIS A 42 9.93 3.46 13.28
C HIS A 42 10.74 4.09 12.14
N ASP A 43 10.68 5.41 12.05
CA ASP A 43 11.51 6.18 11.13
C ASP A 43 12.80 6.55 11.86
N ILE A 44 13.83 5.72 11.68
CA ILE A 44 15.11 5.86 12.36
C ILE A 44 16.19 5.96 11.28
N PRO A 45 16.52 7.18 10.80
CA PRO A 45 17.69 7.42 9.95
C PRO A 45 19.00 7.35 10.73
N SER A 46 18.98 7.45 12.07
CA SER A 46 20.18 7.47 12.92
C SER A 46 20.69 6.07 13.33
N GLY A 47 21.96 6.01 13.73
CA GLY A 47 22.58 4.81 14.31
C GLY A 47 23.15 3.81 13.30
N LYS A 48 23.56 2.62 13.78
CA LYS A 48 24.28 1.61 12.96
C LYS A 48 23.37 0.78 12.04
N ASN A 49 22.07 0.74 12.31
CA ASN A 49 21.08 -0.07 11.58
C ASN A 49 19.86 0.81 11.22
N PRO A 50 19.99 1.76 10.27
CA PRO A 50 18.88 2.63 9.89
C PRO A 50 17.74 1.84 9.25
N THR A 51 16.50 2.23 9.54
CA THR A 51 15.28 1.60 8.97
C THR A 51 14.76 2.35 7.72
N THR A 52 15.18 3.61 7.60
CA THR A 52 14.90 4.57 6.51
C THR A 52 16.25 5.13 6.03
N VAL A 53 16.41 5.51 4.75
CA VAL A 53 17.55 6.33 4.24
C VAL A 53 16.94 7.34 3.22
N LEU A 54 17.47 7.61 1.99
CA LEU A 54 16.84 8.65 1.12
C LEU A 54 17.01 8.49 -0.42
N LEU A 55 15.93 8.34 -1.19
CA LEU A 55 15.91 7.96 -2.65
C LEU A 55 16.08 9.19 -3.52
N ALA A 56 15.61 10.32 -3.00
CA ALA A 56 15.58 11.60 -3.68
C ALA A 56 15.53 12.69 -2.61
N GLN A 57 16.64 13.42 -2.47
CA GLN A 57 16.73 14.69 -1.75
C GLN A 57 17.11 15.77 -2.77
N ALA A 58 16.62 17.00 -2.60
CA ALA A 58 17.17 18.12 -3.36
C ALA A 58 18.63 18.34 -2.93
N ASN A 59 19.54 18.38 -3.89
CA ASN A 59 20.98 18.06 -3.79
C ASN A 59 21.71 18.39 -2.46
N ILE A 60 21.55 17.49 -1.49
CA ILE A 60 22.51 17.05 -0.47
C ILE A 60 22.38 15.50 -0.44
N THR A 61 23.44 14.77 -0.10
CA THR A 61 23.71 13.44 -0.68
C THR A 61 23.42 12.21 0.22
N GLN A 62 22.72 11.19 -0.34
CA GLN A 62 22.97 9.71 -0.31
C GLN A 62 21.69 8.83 -0.18
N ASP A 63 21.75 7.59 -0.72
CA ASP A 63 20.63 6.81 -1.32
C ASP A 63 19.78 5.86 -0.40
N PHE A 64 18.49 5.64 -0.72
CA PHE A 64 17.50 4.76 -0.01
C PHE A 64 17.54 3.28 -0.45
N PHE A 65 17.24 2.36 0.49
CA PHE A 65 16.28 1.24 0.30
C PHE A 65 15.77 0.72 1.67
N SER A 66 14.50 0.26 1.77
CA SER A 66 13.93 -0.31 3.02
C SER A 66 12.93 -1.46 2.76
N PRO A 67 12.98 -2.58 3.53
CA PRO A 67 12.05 -3.71 3.44
C PRO A 67 10.94 -3.70 4.52
N SER A 68 9.75 -4.23 4.22
CA SER A 68 8.60 -4.26 5.16
C SER A 68 8.25 -5.65 5.71
N PRO A 69 8.10 -5.83 7.04
CA PRO A 69 7.66 -7.08 7.67
C PRO A 69 6.21 -7.01 8.18
N TYR A 70 5.25 -7.64 7.48
CA TYR A 70 3.85 -7.70 7.95
C TYR A 70 3.52 -8.97 8.74
N SER A 71 2.67 -8.81 9.77
CA SER A 71 2.16 -9.87 10.65
C SER A 71 1.51 -11.05 9.89
N SER A 72 1.71 -12.25 10.43
CA SER A 72 1.32 -13.55 9.83
C SER A 72 -0.19 -13.75 9.57
N LEU A 73 -1.07 -12.84 10.00
CA LEU A 73 -2.50 -12.87 9.66
C LEU A 73 -2.77 -12.30 8.26
N PHE A 74 -2.04 -11.25 7.87
CA PHE A 74 -2.21 -10.51 6.62
C PHE A 74 -1.00 -10.64 5.69
N ASN A 75 -0.21 -11.71 5.85
CA ASN A 75 1.00 -11.96 5.06
C ASN A 75 0.73 -11.82 3.54
N GLY A 76 1.65 -11.16 2.83
CA GLY A 76 1.53 -10.85 1.39
C GLY A 76 0.48 -9.81 1.00
N SER A 77 -0.35 -9.35 1.94
CA SER A 77 -1.33 -8.28 1.75
C SER A 77 -0.74 -6.92 2.12
N SER A 78 -1.18 -5.86 1.46
CA SER A 78 -0.77 -4.48 1.77
C SER A 78 -1.87 -3.50 1.37
N PHE A 79 -1.80 -2.29 1.92
CA PHE A 79 -2.65 -1.16 1.54
C PHE A 79 -1.76 0.08 1.33
N SER A 80 -2.24 1.03 0.54
CA SER A 80 -1.49 2.23 0.17
C SER A 80 -2.07 3.45 0.88
N LEU A 81 -1.20 4.21 1.55
CA LEU A 81 -1.50 5.53 2.10
C LEU A 81 -1.02 6.59 1.12
N PHE A 82 -1.87 7.58 0.81
CA PHE A 82 -1.48 8.72 -0.01
C PHE A 82 -2.30 9.95 0.40
N SER A 83 -1.62 10.99 0.90
CA SER A 83 -2.21 12.23 1.37
C SER A 83 -1.16 13.35 1.34
N ARG A 84 -1.58 14.59 1.57
CA ARG A 84 -0.63 15.68 1.85
C ARG A 84 -0.16 15.56 3.29
N TYR A 85 1.15 15.47 3.47
CA TYR A 85 1.77 15.67 4.77
C TYR A 85 1.81 17.18 5.08
N PRO A 86 1.36 17.64 6.26
CA PRO A 86 1.41 19.05 6.61
C PRO A 86 2.86 19.51 6.77
N PRO A 87 3.28 20.65 6.18
CA PRO A 87 4.66 21.13 6.23
C PRO A 87 5.01 21.85 7.55
N THR A 88 4.55 21.31 8.69
CA THR A 88 4.81 21.84 10.03
C THR A 88 5.81 20.94 10.74
N ASP A 89 7.08 21.36 10.68
CA ASP A 89 8.27 20.67 11.17
C ASP A 89 8.54 19.31 10.49
N PHE A 90 9.83 18.97 10.29
CA PHE A 90 10.23 17.72 9.60
C PHE A 90 9.69 16.47 10.31
N VAL A 91 9.59 16.54 11.64
CA VAL A 91 8.92 15.53 12.47
C VAL A 91 7.69 16.18 13.11
N PRO A 92 6.49 15.57 13.03
CA PRO A 92 5.29 16.19 13.56
C PRO A 92 5.37 16.22 15.08
N SER A 93 4.94 17.33 15.68
CA SER A 93 4.85 17.46 17.14
C SER A 93 4.07 16.29 17.75
N PRO A 94 4.46 15.77 18.94
CA PRO A 94 3.81 14.61 19.58
C PRO A 94 2.34 14.81 19.97
N ASN A 95 1.83 16.03 19.84
CA ASN A 95 0.42 16.38 20.04
C ASN A 95 -0.34 16.64 18.72
N THR A 96 0.34 16.62 17.56
CA THR A 96 -0.28 16.79 16.23
C THR A 96 -0.68 15.43 15.67
N ILE A 97 -1.86 15.38 15.04
CA ILE A 97 -2.37 14.21 14.33
C ILE A 97 -2.37 14.52 12.83
N CYS A 98 -1.78 13.65 12.01
CA CYS A 98 -1.84 13.71 10.56
C CYS A 98 -2.81 12.64 10.04
N GLU A 99 -3.78 13.03 9.21
CA GLU A 99 -4.66 12.08 8.52
C GLU A 99 -4.14 11.75 7.11
N MET A 100 -3.99 10.45 6.84
CA MET A 100 -3.62 9.92 5.53
C MET A 100 -4.74 9.08 4.94
N ALA A 101 -5.17 9.39 3.72
CA ALA A 101 -6.17 8.59 3.00
C ALA A 101 -5.59 7.22 2.59
N ILE A 102 -6.40 6.17 2.76
CA ILE A 102 -6.12 4.83 2.23
C ILE A 102 -6.76 4.75 0.86
N VAL A 103 -5.93 4.73 -0.18
CA VAL A 103 -6.34 4.86 -1.60
C VAL A 103 -6.44 3.52 -2.33
N GLY A 104 -6.02 2.42 -1.71
CA GLY A 104 -6.12 1.09 -2.30
C GLY A 104 -5.45 0.00 -1.47
N GLY A 105 -5.52 -1.24 -1.95
CA GLY A 105 -4.84 -2.38 -1.34
C GLY A 105 -4.97 -3.69 -2.11
N ARG A 106 -4.17 -4.68 -1.72
CA ARG A 106 -4.05 -6.02 -2.31
C ARG A 106 -4.21 -7.13 -1.26
N GLY A 107 -4.35 -8.36 -1.75
CA GLY A 107 -4.52 -9.54 -0.88
C GLY A 107 -5.82 -9.44 -0.08
N ALA A 108 -5.73 -9.58 1.24
CA ALA A 108 -6.83 -9.46 2.19
C ALA A 108 -7.41 -8.04 2.30
N PHE A 109 -6.73 -7.02 1.76
CA PHE A 109 -7.16 -5.61 1.74
C PHE A 109 -7.53 -5.15 0.32
N ARG A 110 -8.05 -6.06 -0.51
CA ARG A 110 -8.41 -5.75 -1.90
C ARG A 110 -9.50 -4.67 -1.96
N MET A 111 -9.24 -3.63 -2.75
CA MET A 111 -10.10 -2.43 -2.87
C MET A 111 -10.29 -1.72 -1.50
N ALA A 112 -9.22 -1.66 -0.68
CA ALA A 112 -9.25 -0.91 0.56
C ALA A 112 -9.48 0.59 0.32
N LYS A 113 -10.42 1.16 1.08
CA LYS A 113 -10.74 2.60 1.17
C LYS A 113 -10.84 3.00 2.64
N GLY A 114 -10.40 4.20 3.00
CA GLY A 114 -10.49 4.68 4.38
C GLY A 114 -9.44 5.73 4.73
N PHE A 115 -9.04 5.79 5.99
CA PHE A 115 -8.05 6.74 6.51
C PHE A 115 -7.18 6.12 7.59
N ALA A 116 -5.98 6.65 7.78
CA ALA A 116 -5.12 6.36 8.92
C ALA A 116 -4.76 7.65 9.65
N LEU A 117 -4.81 7.59 10.98
CA LEU A 117 -4.36 8.67 11.86
C LEU A 117 -2.94 8.36 12.31
N LEU A 118 -2.00 9.25 11.99
CA LEU A 118 -0.61 9.17 12.39
C LEU A 118 -0.36 10.16 13.54
N ARG A 119 0.33 9.71 14.58
CA ARG A 119 0.72 10.52 15.73
C ARG A 119 2.17 10.22 16.11
N ALA A 120 3.01 11.25 16.27
CA ALA A 120 4.33 11.04 16.87
C ALA A 120 4.21 10.66 18.34
N THR A 121 4.87 9.55 18.72
CA THR A 121 5.06 9.17 20.13
C THR A 121 6.38 9.71 20.67
N SER A 122 7.38 9.85 19.80
CA SER A 122 8.63 10.58 20.06
C SER A 122 9.18 11.13 18.75
N SER A 123 9.80 12.30 18.84
CA SER A 123 10.35 13.07 17.73
C SER A 123 11.65 13.74 18.16
N SER A 124 12.75 13.50 17.45
CA SER A 124 14.05 14.11 17.74
C SER A 124 14.49 15.03 16.60
N ALA A 125 14.35 16.34 16.78
CA ALA A 125 14.79 17.33 15.79
C ALA A 125 16.32 17.40 15.60
N LYS A 126 17.11 16.68 16.41
CA LYS A 126 18.58 16.61 16.28
C LYS A 126 19.09 15.41 15.50
N THR A 127 18.31 14.33 15.44
CA THR A 127 18.67 13.08 14.78
C THR A 127 17.66 12.66 13.71
N GLU A 128 16.61 13.46 13.52
CA GLU A 128 15.49 13.23 12.59
C GLU A 128 14.69 11.94 12.85
N ASP A 129 14.97 11.24 13.96
CA ASP A 129 14.26 10.03 14.37
C ASP A 129 12.82 10.35 14.79
N ALA A 130 11.87 9.57 14.26
CA ALA A 130 10.45 9.66 14.53
C ALA A 130 9.83 8.28 14.79
N ASN A 131 9.22 8.11 15.95
CA ASN A 131 8.33 6.96 16.19
C ASN A 131 6.89 7.42 15.99
N LEU A 132 6.21 6.83 15.00
CA LEU A 132 4.85 7.18 14.62
C LEU A 132 3.89 6.04 15.01
N GLU A 133 2.90 6.34 15.84
CA GLU A 133 1.74 5.47 16.03
C GLU A 133 0.78 5.66 14.85
N ILE A 134 0.39 4.56 14.18
CA ILE A 134 -0.51 4.58 13.03
C ILE A 134 -1.79 3.79 13.37
N ASN A 135 -2.92 4.49 13.34
CA ASN A 135 -4.26 3.93 13.54
C ASN A 135 -5.05 3.94 12.23
N ALA A 136 -4.99 2.84 11.47
CA ALA A 136 -5.67 2.69 10.18
C ALA A 136 -7.10 2.15 10.33
N ASN A 137 -8.07 2.85 9.76
CA ASN A 137 -9.47 2.44 9.62
C ASN A 137 -9.76 2.24 8.13
N LEU A 138 -9.95 0.99 7.69
CA LEU A 138 -10.27 0.68 6.29
C LEU A 138 -11.49 -0.21 6.12
N TYR A 139 -12.19 0.02 5.02
CA TYR A 139 -13.18 -0.88 4.44
C TYR A 139 -12.56 -1.55 3.22
N HIS A 140 -12.69 -2.86 3.08
CA HIS A 140 -12.19 -3.65 1.95
C HIS A 140 -13.15 -4.80 1.65
N TYR A 141 -12.88 -5.58 0.61
CA TYR A 141 -13.72 -6.69 0.20
C TYR A 141 -12.97 -8.02 0.20
N GLN A 142 -13.55 -9.03 0.85
CA GLN A 142 -13.01 -10.39 0.91
C GLN A 142 -13.96 -11.40 0.27
N THR A 143 -13.40 -12.51 -0.22
CA THR A 143 -14.19 -13.70 -0.57
C THR A 143 -14.54 -14.49 0.69
N GLN A 144 -15.59 -15.31 0.63
CA GLN A 144 -16.02 -16.12 1.77
C GLN A 144 -14.92 -17.12 2.23
N LEU A 145 -14.12 -17.65 1.29
CA LEU A 145 -12.99 -18.52 1.61
C LEU A 145 -11.92 -17.78 2.44
N GLN A 146 -11.54 -16.57 2.04
CA GLN A 146 -10.60 -15.73 2.80
C GLN A 146 -11.15 -15.33 4.17
N ASN A 147 -12.47 -15.09 4.27
CA ASN A 147 -13.14 -14.80 5.52
C ASN A 147 -12.97 -15.95 6.53
N ILE A 148 -13.22 -17.19 6.11
CA ILE A 148 -13.09 -18.40 6.92
C ILE A 148 -11.63 -18.65 7.32
N GLU A 149 -10.68 -18.53 6.39
CA GLU A 149 -9.25 -18.74 6.70
C GLU A 149 -8.73 -17.75 7.76
N ILE A 150 -9.07 -16.46 7.61
CA ILE A 150 -8.71 -15.41 8.57
C ILE A 150 -9.36 -15.67 9.93
N HIS A 151 -10.64 -16.05 9.97
CA HIS A 151 -11.34 -16.38 11.21
C HIS A 151 -10.67 -17.56 11.95
N ASN A 152 -10.34 -18.64 11.23
CA ASN A 152 -9.65 -19.80 11.80
C ASN A 152 -8.23 -19.46 12.30
N LYS A 153 -7.48 -18.61 11.58
CA LYS A 153 -6.18 -18.09 12.02
C LYS A 153 -6.25 -17.18 13.26
N ILE A 154 -7.37 -16.47 13.46
CA ILE A 154 -7.60 -15.69 14.68
C ILE A 154 -7.89 -16.63 15.85
N ASN A 155 -8.89 -17.51 15.71
CA ASN A 155 -9.29 -18.43 16.78
C ASN A 155 -8.11 -19.29 17.26
N LYS A 156 -7.27 -19.80 16.34
CA LYS A 156 -6.08 -20.59 16.69
C LYS A 156 -5.04 -19.83 17.55
N ARG A 157 -5.02 -18.49 17.55
CA ARG A 157 -4.16 -17.67 18.44
C ARG A 157 -4.81 -17.27 19.75
N VAL A 158 -6.14 -17.31 19.84
CA VAL A 158 -6.87 -16.98 21.08
C VAL A 158 -6.87 -18.15 22.05
N TYR A 159 -6.70 -19.37 21.54
CA TYR A 159 -6.67 -20.62 22.32
C TYR A 159 -5.29 -21.31 22.30
N SER A 160 -4.20 -20.54 22.20
CA SER A 160 -2.81 -21.00 22.23
C SER A 160 -1.96 -20.15 23.18
#